data_AF-A0A8B8PS41-F1
#
_entry.id   AF-A0A8B8PS41-F1
#
_cell.length_a   1.000
_cell.length_b   1.000
_cell.length_c   1.000
_cell.angle_alpha   90.00
_cell.angle_beta   90.00
_cell.angle_gamma   90.00
#
_symmetry.space_group_name_H-M   'P 1'
#
loop_
_entity.id
_entity.type
_entity.pdbx_description
1 polymer ?
#
loop_
_entity_poly.entity_id
_entity_poly.type
_entity_poly.pdbx_seq_one_letter_code
_entity_poly.pdbx_strand_id
1 'polypeptide(L)'
;MIAVPAGYEPLAQAVIAIPSNGAQQTGEVVGQLNCKTNQQQQPNTRTLKSRRDKVNGKLWEFIRDLLLNERTNPSFIRWERREDGVFKFVQSDKVAKMWGERKQNPKMTYEKLSRAMRYYYKSKVLLPVFGRRLVYKFGPNATGWLPNNDDLIF
;
A
#
# COMPACT_ATOMS: atom_id res chain seq x y z
N MET A 1 -41.72 3.59 -34.44
CA MET A 1 -40.39 3.92 -33.90
C MET A 1 -40.53 4.36 -32.45
N ILE A 2 -40.27 3.48 -31.48
CA ILE A 2 -39.63 3.79 -30.18
C ILE A 2 -39.03 2.46 -29.70
N ALA A 3 -37.70 2.39 -29.62
CA ALA A 3 -36.97 1.25 -29.09
C ALA A 3 -36.70 1.45 -27.60
N VAL A 4 -36.96 0.43 -26.80
CA VAL A 4 -36.53 0.32 -25.41
C VAL A 4 -35.29 -0.57 -25.38
N PRO A 5 -34.20 -0.21 -24.65
CA PRO A 5 -33.01 -1.05 -24.51
C PRO A 5 -33.01 -1.80 -23.17
N ALA A 6 -32.75 -3.11 -23.18
CA ALA A 6 -32.18 -3.85 -22.04
C ALA A 6 -31.87 -5.29 -22.46
N GLY A 7 -30.64 -5.74 -22.28
CA GLY A 7 -30.26 -7.13 -22.54
C GLY A 7 -28.75 -7.35 -22.45
N TYR A 8 -28.24 -7.38 -21.21
CA TYR A 8 -26.88 -7.80 -20.88
C TYR A 8 -26.83 -9.34 -20.91
N GLU A 9 -25.99 -9.90 -21.78
CA GLU A 9 -25.75 -11.35 -21.91
C GLU A 9 -24.88 -11.90 -20.75
N PRO A 10 -25.27 -13.00 -20.08
CA PRO A 10 -24.41 -13.67 -19.10
C PRO A 10 -23.38 -14.61 -19.78
N LEU A 11 -22.12 -14.47 -19.36
CA LEU A 11 -20.99 -15.28 -19.80
C LEU A 11 -21.09 -16.74 -19.32
N ALA A 12 -20.67 -17.63 -20.21
CA ALA A 12 -20.58 -19.08 -20.10
C ALA A 12 -20.03 -19.63 -18.77
N GLN A 13 -20.68 -20.67 -18.27
CA GLN A 13 -20.18 -21.56 -17.21
C GLN A 13 -19.39 -22.73 -17.84
N ALA A 14 -18.16 -22.89 -17.41
CA ALA A 14 -17.39 -24.12 -17.58
C ALA A 14 -16.68 -24.42 -16.25
N VAL A 15 -17.14 -25.46 -15.54
CA VAL A 15 -16.36 -26.11 -14.47
C VAL A 15 -16.32 -27.61 -14.72
N ILE A 16 -15.10 -28.11 -14.74
CA ILE A 16 -14.68 -29.47 -15.08
C ILE A 16 -14.83 -30.36 -13.83
N ALA A 17 -15.36 -31.57 -14.02
CA ALA A 17 -15.50 -32.61 -13.01
C ALA A 17 -14.13 -33.15 -12.53
N ILE A 18 -14.02 -33.49 -11.24
CA ILE A 18 -12.92 -34.28 -10.67
C ILE A 18 -13.54 -35.44 -9.86
N PRO A 19 -13.07 -36.69 -10.01
CA PRO A 19 -13.76 -37.89 -9.52
C PRO A 19 -13.49 -38.22 -8.06
N SER A 20 -14.43 -39.03 -7.54
CA SER A 20 -14.43 -39.78 -6.28
C SER A 20 -13.25 -40.75 -6.16
N ASN A 21 -12.68 -40.87 -4.95
CA ASN A 21 -11.99 -42.09 -4.52
C ASN A 21 -12.08 -42.22 -2.99
N GLY A 22 -12.78 -43.26 -2.53
CA GLY A 22 -12.66 -43.78 -1.19
C GLY A 22 -11.59 -44.86 -1.13
N ALA A 23 -10.97 -45.04 0.04
CA ALA A 23 -10.30 -46.27 0.44
C ALA A 23 -10.04 -46.24 1.96
N GLN A 24 -10.13 -47.43 2.55
CA GLN A 24 -10.19 -47.75 3.97
C GLN A 24 -8.80 -48.00 4.57
N GLN A 25 -8.80 -48.17 5.90
CA GLN A 25 -7.69 -48.42 6.82
C GLN A 25 -6.91 -49.71 6.54
N THR A 26 -5.59 -49.73 6.83
CA THR A 26 -4.88 -50.87 7.45
C THR A 26 -3.57 -50.43 8.14
N GLY A 27 -3.42 -50.77 9.43
CA GLY A 27 -2.30 -51.50 10.06
C GLY A 27 -0.83 -51.02 10.02
N GLU A 28 -0.30 -50.77 11.23
CA GLU A 28 1.02 -51.18 11.80
C GLU A 28 2.36 -50.77 11.13
N VAL A 29 3.24 -50.04 11.86
CA VAL A 29 4.40 -50.56 12.65
C VAL A 29 5.20 -49.41 13.28
N VAL A 30 5.78 -49.70 14.45
CA VAL A 30 6.52 -48.81 15.37
C VAL A 30 7.86 -48.33 14.78
N GLY A 31 8.19 -47.05 14.97
CA GLY A 31 9.52 -46.51 14.68
C GLY A 31 9.67 -45.06 15.14
N GLN A 32 10.00 -44.87 16.42
CA GLN A 32 10.35 -43.57 16.99
C GLN A 32 11.64 -43.03 16.35
N LEU A 33 11.53 -41.94 15.59
CA LEU A 33 12.62 -41.00 15.37
C LEU A 33 12.10 -39.59 15.68
N ASN A 34 12.64 -39.05 16.76
CA ASN A 34 12.27 -37.80 17.39
C ASN A 34 12.70 -36.60 16.52
N CYS A 35 11.76 -35.91 15.88
CA CYS A 35 11.95 -34.53 15.44
C CYS A 35 10.87 -33.64 16.07
N LYS A 36 11.20 -33.03 17.22
CA LYS A 36 10.40 -31.95 17.80
C LYS A 36 10.55 -30.72 16.91
N THR A 37 9.69 -30.60 15.89
CA THR A 37 9.52 -29.35 15.15
C THR A 37 8.87 -28.35 16.09
N ASN A 38 9.69 -27.38 16.50
CA ASN A 38 9.31 -26.27 17.36
C ASN A 38 8.23 -25.45 16.63
N GLN A 39 6.99 -25.56 17.10
CA GLN A 39 5.94 -24.60 16.80
C GLN A 39 6.44 -23.22 17.26
N GLN A 40 6.92 -22.40 16.34
CA GLN A 40 7.01 -20.95 16.57
C GLN A 40 5.59 -20.41 16.65
N GLN A 41 5.00 -20.58 17.82
CA GLN A 41 3.85 -19.83 18.29
C GLN A 41 4.24 -18.36 18.19
N GLN A 42 3.63 -17.66 17.23
CA GLN A 42 3.64 -16.19 17.23
C GLN A 42 3.09 -15.75 18.58
N PRO A 43 3.82 -14.97 19.39
CA PRO A 43 3.27 -14.45 20.63
C PRO A 43 2.06 -13.58 20.28
N ASN A 44 0.93 -13.94 20.88
CA ASN A 44 -0.35 -13.26 20.74
C ASN A 44 -0.28 -11.90 21.47
N THR A 45 0.41 -10.91 20.89
CA THR A 45 0.49 -9.54 21.44
C THR A 45 -0.62 -8.67 20.84
N ARG A 46 -1.89 -9.00 21.12
CA ARG A 46 -3.05 -8.20 20.70
C ARG A 46 -3.45 -7.15 21.74
N THR A 47 -2.54 -6.30 22.23
CA THR A 47 -2.95 -5.18 23.13
C THR A 47 -2.07 -3.91 23.18
N LEU A 48 -0.91 -3.81 22.52
CA LEU A 48 -0.06 -2.60 22.58
C LEU A 48 -0.02 -1.73 21.31
N LYS A 49 -0.79 -2.09 20.26
CA LYS A 49 -0.66 -1.49 18.92
C LYS A 49 -1.26 -0.08 18.81
N SER A 50 -2.38 0.16 19.52
CA SER A 50 -3.20 1.38 19.42
C SER A 50 -2.44 2.69 19.76
N ARG A 51 -1.57 2.69 20.78
CA ARG A 51 -0.79 3.89 21.16
C ARG A 51 0.34 4.22 20.16
N ARG A 52 0.89 3.19 19.51
CA ARG A 52 2.00 3.35 18.55
C ARG A 52 1.51 3.85 17.19
N ASP A 53 0.30 3.46 16.78
CA ASP A 53 -0.29 3.90 15.52
C ASP A 53 -0.54 5.42 15.46
N LYS A 54 -0.82 6.05 16.61
CA LYS A 54 -0.99 7.52 16.73
C LYS A 54 0.33 8.29 16.62
N VAL A 55 1.45 7.70 17.05
CA VAL A 55 2.81 8.29 16.94
C VAL A 55 3.36 8.15 15.52
N ASN A 56 2.99 7.07 14.83
CA ASN A 56 3.63 6.69 13.57
C ASN A 56 3.08 7.40 12.31
N GLY A 57 2.11 8.32 12.45
CA GLY A 57 1.56 9.15 11.36
C GLY A 57 0.87 8.39 10.20
N LYS A 58 0.17 9.12 9.33
CA LYS A 58 -0.38 8.61 8.06
C LYS A 58 0.70 8.65 6.96
N LEU A 59 0.56 7.80 5.94
CA LEU A 59 1.54 7.74 4.85
C LEU A 59 1.66 9.07 4.09
N TRP A 60 0.54 9.74 3.83
CA TRP A 60 0.56 11.02 3.11
C TRP A 60 1.26 12.13 3.90
N GLU A 61 1.15 12.12 5.24
CA GLU A 61 1.84 13.06 6.14
C GLU A 61 3.34 12.81 6.06
N PHE A 62 3.77 11.54 6.15
CA PHE A 62 5.17 11.18 5.96
C PHE A 62 5.72 11.62 4.60
N ILE A 63 4.98 11.42 3.50
CA ILE A 63 5.40 11.86 2.17
C ILE A 63 5.54 13.38 2.10
N ARG A 64 4.59 14.12 2.68
CA ARG A 64 4.66 15.58 2.78
C ARG A 64 5.89 16.01 3.56
N ASP A 65 6.15 15.40 4.71
CA ASP A 65 7.28 15.77 5.57
C ASP A 65 8.63 15.50 4.86
N LEU A 66 8.72 14.44 4.03
CA LEU A 66 9.88 14.22 3.15
C LEU A 66 10.05 15.27 2.06
N LEU A 67 8.95 15.84 1.55
CA LEU A 67 8.99 16.88 0.52
C LEU A 67 9.36 18.26 1.08
N LEU A 68 9.03 18.51 2.34
CA LEU A 68 9.37 19.75 3.05
C LEU A 68 10.81 19.75 3.60
N ASN A 69 11.45 18.60 3.70
CA ASN A 69 12.82 18.49 4.18
C ASN A 69 13.82 18.58 3.01
N GLU A 70 14.67 19.61 3.04
CA GLU A 70 15.71 19.90 2.04
C GLU A 70 16.76 18.79 1.89
N ARG A 71 16.97 17.95 2.91
CA ARG A 71 17.92 16.83 2.81
C ARG A 71 17.38 15.69 1.96
N THR A 72 16.06 15.52 1.91
CA THR A 72 15.40 14.44 1.20
C THR A 72 14.83 14.88 -0.14
N ASN A 73 14.52 16.16 -0.28
CA ASN A 73 14.13 16.81 -1.52
C ASN A 73 15.31 17.59 -2.13
N PRO A 74 15.83 17.24 -3.32
CA PRO A 74 15.19 16.42 -4.37
C PRO A 74 15.68 14.96 -4.49
N SER A 75 16.59 14.51 -3.64
CA SER A 75 17.33 13.24 -3.82
C SER A 75 16.44 11.99 -3.79
N PHE A 76 15.44 11.94 -2.91
CA PHE A 76 14.56 10.77 -2.73
C PHE A 76 13.17 11.01 -3.32
N ILE A 77 12.66 12.22 -3.13
CA ILE A 77 11.35 12.68 -3.60
C ILE A 77 11.46 14.16 -3.92
N ARG A 78 10.76 14.66 -4.93
CA ARG A 78 10.85 16.07 -5.32
C ARG A 78 9.52 16.66 -5.73
N TRP A 79 9.40 17.97 -5.58
CA TRP A 79 8.35 18.74 -6.25
C TRP A 79 8.62 18.76 -7.76
N GLU A 80 7.58 18.49 -8.54
CA GLU A 80 7.57 18.75 -9.99
C GLU A 80 6.87 20.10 -10.26
N ARG A 81 5.82 20.40 -9.50
CA ARG A 81 5.14 21.70 -9.44
C ARG A 81 4.69 21.93 -8.00
N ARG A 82 5.33 22.86 -7.30
CA ARG A 82 5.16 23.10 -5.86
C ARG A 82 3.79 23.69 -5.55
N GLU A 83 3.36 24.61 -6.40
CA GLU A 83 2.09 25.34 -6.41
C GLU A 83 0.89 24.41 -6.64
N ASP A 84 1.04 23.43 -7.54
CA ASP A 84 0.00 22.44 -7.82
C ASP A 84 0.01 21.24 -6.86
N GLY A 85 1.02 21.13 -6.01
CA GLY A 85 1.22 19.97 -5.14
C GLY A 85 1.59 18.70 -5.90
N VAL A 86 2.18 18.81 -7.09
CA VAL A 86 2.62 17.68 -7.91
C VAL A 86 4.04 17.29 -7.53
N PHE A 87 4.24 16.03 -7.20
CA PHE A 87 5.52 15.51 -6.77
C PHE A 87 5.86 14.18 -7.43
N LYS A 88 7.15 13.83 -7.43
CA LYS A 88 7.68 12.62 -8.04
C LYS A 88 8.61 11.89 -7.09
N PHE A 89 8.48 10.57 -7.02
CA PHE A 89 9.49 9.72 -6.38
C PHE A 89 10.72 9.58 -7.29
N VAL A 90 11.89 9.92 -6.77
CA VAL A 90 13.18 9.78 -7.46
C VAL A 90 13.82 8.45 -7.10
N GLN A 91 13.84 8.10 -5.81
CA GLN A 91 14.35 6.83 -5.29
C GLN A 91 13.25 6.11 -4.51
N SER A 92 12.30 5.51 -5.25
CA SER A 92 11.11 4.85 -4.71
C SER A 92 11.41 3.82 -3.62
N ASP A 93 12.47 3.03 -3.80
CA ASP A 93 12.82 1.95 -2.89
C ASP A 93 13.34 2.47 -1.55
N LYS A 94 14.12 3.57 -1.57
CA LYS A 94 14.60 4.22 -0.35
C LYS A 94 13.44 4.82 0.43
N VAL A 95 12.49 5.47 -0.25
CA VAL A 95 11.29 6.02 0.42
C VAL A 95 10.44 4.90 1.03
N ALA A 96 10.28 3.77 0.32
CA ALA A 96 9.58 2.61 0.86
C ALA A 96 10.29 2.02 2.09
N LYS A 97 11.62 1.93 2.05
CA LYS A 97 12.43 1.47 3.18
C LYS A 97 12.29 2.39 4.39
N MET A 98 12.40 3.71 4.22
CA MET A 98 12.22 4.70 5.30
C MET A 98 10.82 4.61 5.92
N TRP A 99 9.78 4.41 5.10
CA TRP A 99 8.43 4.18 5.61
C TRP A 99 8.32 2.86 6.38
N GLY A 100 8.96 1.80 5.88
CA GLY A 100 9.08 0.51 6.55
C GLY A 100 9.72 0.63 7.93
N GLU A 101 10.87 1.30 8.02
CA GLU A 101 11.57 1.59 9.28
C GLU A 101 10.67 2.34 10.25
N ARG A 102 10.00 3.41 9.80
CA ARG A 102 9.06 4.19 10.63
C ARG A 102 7.89 3.35 11.16
N LYS A 103 7.41 2.37 10.40
CA LYS A 103 6.31 1.46 10.79
C LYS A 103 6.78 0.13 11.36
N GLN A 104 8.09 -0.06 11.60
CA GLN A 104 8.69 -1.33 12.02
C GLN A 104 8.28 -2.51 11.11
N ASN A 105 8.20 -2.26 9.80
CA ASN A 105 7.84 -3.24 8.78
C ASN A 105 9.01 -3.42 7.78
N PRO A 106 9.91 -4.39 8.00
CA PRO A 106 11.07 -4.62 7.12
C PRO A 106 10.70 -5.17 5.74
N LYS A 107 9.47 -5.68 5.56
CA LYS A 107 8.96 -6.20 4.28
C LYS A 107 8.22 -5.14 3.46
N MET A 108 8.40 -3.85 3.78
CA MET A 108 7.82 -2.74 3.03
C MET A 108 8.55 -2.56 1.70
N THR A 109 7.78 -2.48 0.61
CA THR A 109 8.28 -2.22 -0.75
C THR A 109 7.47 -1.11 -1.39
N TYR A 110 7.97 -0.56 -2.50
CA TYR A 110 7.26 0.50 -3.20
C TYR A 110 5.91 0.04 -3.75
N GLU A 111 5.78 -1.22 -4.17
CA GLU A 111 4.53 -1.80 -4.67
C GLU A 111 3.44 -1.75 -3.58
N LYS A 112 3.78 -2.13 -2.34
CA LYS A 112 2.86 -2.07 -1.20
C LYS A 112 2.56 -0.63 -0.80
N LEU A 113 3.57 0.23 -0.78
CA LEU A 113 3.40 1.65 -0.47
C LEU A 113 2.49 2.33 -1.50
N SER A 114 2.72 2.08 -2.79
CA SER A 114 1.92 2.62 -3.90
C SER A 114 0.48 2.11 -3.84
N ARG A 115 0.25 0.87 -3.37
CA ARG A 115 -1.09 0.34 -3.11
C ARG A 115 -1.82 1.15 -2.04
N ALA A 116 -1.12 1.52 -0.96
CA ALA A 116 -1.65 2.37 0.09
C ALA A 116 -1.94 3.79 -0.40
N MET A 117 -1.05 4.38 -1.23
CA MET A 117 -1.31 5.69 -1.84
C MET A 117 -2.55 5.69 -2.72
N ARG A 118 -2.78 4.64 -3.52
CA ARG A 118 -3.97 4.53 -4.36
C ARG A 118 -5.28 4.52 -3.56
N TYR A 119 -5.27 4.04 -2.31
CA TYR A 119 -6.45 4.10 -1.45
C TYR A 119 -6.87 5.54 -1.12
N TYR A 120 -5.95 6.51 -1.18
CA TYR A 120 -6.26 7.92 -0.94
C TYR A 120 -7.01 8.61 -2.08
N TYR A 121 -7.14 7.99 -3.25
CA TYR A 121 -7.85 8.60 -4.38
C TYR A 121 -9.34 8.80 -4.10
N LYS A 122 -9.97 7.83 -3.42
CA LYS A 122 -11.38 7.93 -3.03
C LYS A 122 -11.58 9.05 -2.00
N SER A 123 -10.66 9.17 -1.04
CA SER A 123 -10.72 10.19 0.02
C SER A 123 -10.17 11.56 -0.40
N LYS A 124 -9.74 11.73 -1.66
CA LYS A 124 -9.19 12.98 -2.23
C LYS A 124 -8.03 13.58 -1.44
N VAL A 125 -7.28 12.75 -0.71
CA VAL A 125 -6.03 13.16 -0.04
C VAL A 125 -4.88 13.18 -1.05
N LEU A 126 -4.89 12.23 -1.99
CA LEU A 126 -4.05 12.24 -3.18
C LEU A 126 -4.94 12.16 -4.42
N LEU A 127 -4.46 12.70 -5.52
CA LEU A 127 -5.07 12.62 -6.84
C LEU A 127 -4.14 11.85 -7.80
N PRO A 128 -4.70 11.02 -8.70
CA PRO A 128 -3.90 10.34 -9.71
C PRO A 128 -3.36 11.35 -10.74
N VAL A 129 -2.14 11.10 -11.21
CA VAL A 129 -1.56 11.79 -12.37
C VAL A 129 -1.41 10.75 -13.48
N PHE A 130 -2.30 10.80 -14.47
CA PHE A 130 -2.35 9.81 -15.54
C PHE A 130 -1.14 9.91 -16.48
N GLY A 131 -0.70 8.77 -17.03
CA GLY A 131 0.41 8.71 -17.98
C GLY A 131 1.80 8.99 -17.39
N ARG A 132 1.92 9.37 -16.11
CA ARG A 132 3.19 9.71 -15.47
C ARG A 132 3.51 8.74 -14.34
N ARG A 133 4.52 7.90 -14.55
CA ARG A 133 4.99 6.93 -13.54
C ARG A 133 5.64 7.67 -12.38
N LEU A 134 5.42 7.16 -11.16
CA LEU A 134 5.99 7.69 -9.91
C LEU A 134 5.58 9.14 -9.57
N VAL A 135 4.62 9.71 -10.30
CA VAL A 135 4.13 11.08 -10.10
C VAL A 135 2.75 11.04 -9.46
N TYR A 136 2.55 11.89 -8.46
CA TYR A 136 1.32 12.01 -7.71
C TYR A 136 1.03 13.48 -7.43
N LYS A 137 -0.22 13.79 -7.08
CA LYS A 137 -0.64 15.14 -6.71
C LYS A 137 -1.33 15.11 -5.36
N PHE A 138 -1.00 16.05 -4.47
CA PHE A 138 -1.79 16.26 -3.26
C PHE A 138 -3.18 16.76 -3.63
N GLY A 139 -4.19 16.18 -2.98
CA GLY A 139 -5.58 16.57 -3.17
C GLY A 139 -6.04 17.63 -2.17
N PRO A 140 -7.28 18.12 -2.32
CA PRO A 140 -7.84 19.17 -1.46
C PRO A 140 -7.96 18.76 0.01
N ASN A 141 -8.02 17.45 0.31
CA ASN A 141 -8.12 16.95 1.68
C ASN A 141 -6.76 16.73 2.36
N ALA A 142 -5.65 16.99 1.66
CA ALA A 142 -4.32 17.01 2.26
C ALA A 142 -3.98 18.43 2.71
N THR A 143 -3.34 18.56 3.88
CA THR A 143 -3.02 19.86 4.50
C THR A 143 -1.54 20.02 4.78
N GLY A 144 -1.09 21.26 4.97
CA GLY A 144 0.30 21.61 5.32
C GLY A 144 1.30 21.37 4.20
N TRP A 145 0.84 21.04 2.98
CA TRP A 145 1.69 20.93 1.81
C TRP A 145 1.65 22.18 0.94
N LEU A 146 0.68 23.07 1.06
CA LEU A 146 0.61 24.29 0.24
C LEU A 146 1.84 25.18 0.50
N PRO A 147 2.35 25.91 -0.49
CA PRO A 147 3.39 26.91 -0.26
C PRO A 147 2.81 28.04 0.60
N ASN A 148 3.63 28.65 1.45
CA ASN A 148 3.20 29.88 2.12
C ASN A 148 3.05 30.97 1.06
N ASN A 149 2.18 31.96 1.27
CA ASN A 149 2.00 33.06 0.31
C ASN A 149 3.32 33.79 0.01
N ASP A 150 4.29 33.78 0.94
CA ASP A 150 5.61 34.37 0.75
C ASP A 150 6.53 33.56 -0.18
N ASP A 151 6.27 32.26 -0.39
CA ASP A 151 7.04 31.40 -1.30
C ASP A 151 6.58 31.51 -2.78
N LEU A 152 5.50 32.28 -3.03
CA LEU A 152 4.89 32.46 -4.35
C LEU A 152 5.14 33.85 -4.96
N ILE A 153 5.90 34.70 -4.28
CA ILE A 153 6.27 36.04 -4.76
C ILE A 153 7.73 36.00 -5.24
N PHE A 154 7.94 35.42 -6.42
CA PHE A 154 9.14 35.64 -7.25
C PHE A 154 8.75 35.60 -8.73
#